data_AF-A0A3N5SB62-F1
#
_entry.id   AF-A0A3N5SB62-F1
#
_cell.length_a   1.000
_cell.length_b   1.000
_cell.length_c   1.000
_cell.angle_alpha   90.00
_cell.angle_beta   90.00
_cell.angle_gamma   90.00
#
_symmetry.space_group_name_H-M   'P 1'
#
loop_
_entity.id
_entity.type
_entity.pdbx_description
1 polymer ?
#
loop_
_entity_poly.entity_id
_entity_poly.type
_entity_poly.pdbx_seq_one_letter_code
_entity_poly.pdbx_strand_id
1 'polypeptide(L)'
;MTPSSDSSKGDLVKKGQLLIRQGEEPRFMYYMHSGAIEILSAPPEYEELHTDILLSKSKRVGTIKEKNLISGLSILFAEPYKKSIRAIEDSYVSKYPIKEGGFQQIVTDNTPLAVDILSNLFRRLELSIPDASRYTSLYQNIARINDNICLVYKALSQGPLPEKLQPRADAIHDTYVLNGGSFPGSFDAKFVIADNSGVLRKKYSFPGLPLETILDLKQCNFINKFIKLDINVLIGVVKRDPSIATYMFETISDNLLKVLDRIEAIHTLIDDELTVLFGQEGSWTSVLIDSGAFATWQRTGRLTADFLKNFLSVAVKVHSFFEELSGKKLSEIFPGFKKLHELYVSQMDRGRAEERPAARKVSSLGKDYVNSIQQIFEFSLIDKEFQKNFLKVLNDFKKMQNPFNTEPEGRKIRRFITKLYLDLYKQVLLRSHNESTMPAPVRLMLNFGFLDETMLEQEQIEELHEISMRSAETSGLPIYHEHEFLKRVYDGKENPSITEMGLTYEAHLREEEKHKKKGQTGKSGADEESINKMMYEIDHRLLNTITVCSGSTATAFPILSSL
;
A
#
# COMPACT_ATOMS: atom_id res chain seq x y z
N MET A 1 36.41 7.40 21.88
CA MET A 1 36.64 7.90 20.50
C MET A 1 36.47 9.40 20.51
N THR A 2 37.56 10.16 20.42
CA THR A 2 37.49 11.53 19.92
C THR A 2 37.36 11.45 18.41
N PRO A 3 36.35 12.10 17.79
CA PRO A 3 36.19 12.06 16.35
C PRO A 3 37.34 12.82 15.69
N SER A 4 38.02 12.21 14.73
CA SER A 4 38.79 12.96 13.75
C SER A 4 37.81 13.81 12.93
N SER A 5 38.14 15.08 12.80
CA SER A 5 37.26 16.22 12.50
C SER A 5 36.67 16.27 11.08
N ASP A 6 36.63 15.17 10.34
CA ASP A 6 36.04 15.10 8.97
C ASP A 6 35.10 13.90 8.72
N SER A 7 34.89 13.01 9.70
CA SER A 7 34.22 11.71 9.49
C SER A 7 32.70 11.67 9.80
N SER A 8 32.07 12.79 10.13
CA SER A 8 30.69 12.79 10.66
C SER A 8 29.58 12.56 9.62
N LYS A 9 29.90 12.47 8.32
CA LYS A 9 28.88 12.36 7.26
C LYS A 9 28.71 10.97 6.62
N GLY A 10 29.59 10.01 6.87
CA GLY A 10 29.56 8.70 6.19
C GLY A 10 29.77 8.80 4.68
N ASP A 11 30.09 7.69 4.03
CA ASP A 11 30.23 7.63 2.58
C ASP A 11 28.84 7.50 1.93
N LEU A 12 28.62 8.23 0.83
CA LEU A 12 27.40 8.10 0.04
C LEU A 12 27.43 6.79 -0.76
N VAL A 13 26.48 5.91 -0.48
CA VAL A 13 26.22 4.68 -1.22
C VAL A 13 24.98 4.89 -2.08
N LYS A 14 25.15 4.76 -3.39
CA LYS A 14 24.07 5.02 -4.35
C LYS A 14 23.04 3.91 -4.38
N LYS A 15 21.79 4.25 -4.70
CA LYS A 15 20.74 3.26 -4.97
C LYS A 15 21.23 2.16 -5.91
N GLY A 16 21.02 0.89 -5.52
CA GLY A 16 21.42 -0.29 -6.27
C GLY A 16 22.86 -0.76 -6.02
N GLN A 17 23.69 0.04 -5.35
CA GLN A 17 25.08 -0.33 -5.05
C GLN A 17 25.13 -1.39 -3.95
N LEU A 18 26.02 -2.37 -4.14
CA LEU A 18 26.28 -3.44 -3.18
C LEU A 18 27.24 -2.97 -2.09
N LEU A 19 26.90 -3.23 -0.82
CA LEU A 19 27.74 -2.94 0.34
C LEU A 19 28.46 -4.18 0.88
N ILE A 20 27.75 -5.30 0.90
CA ILE A 20 28.21 -6.60 1.38
C ILE A 20 27.83 -7.65 0.34
N ARG A 21 28.78 -8.48 -0.06
CA ARG A 21 28.53 -9.65 -0.91
C ARG A 21 28.50 -10.91 -0.05
N GLN A 22 27.50 -11.77 -0.27
CA GLN A 22 27.46 -13.11 0.31
C GLN A 22 28.72 -13.90 -0.10
N GLY A 23 29.30 -14.65 0.84
CA GLY A 23 30.57 -15.36 0.69
C GLY A 23 31.82 -14.50 0.81
N GLU A 24 31.70 -13.18 0.98
CA GLU A 24 32.86 -12.31 1.23
C GLU A 24 33.26 -12.32 2.72
N GLU A 25 34.56 -12.30 2.99
CA GLU A 25 35.10 -12.18 4.34
C GLU A 25 34.86 -10.78 4.93
N PRO A 26 34.44 -10.67 6.21
CA PRO A 26 34.10 -9.41 6.84
C PRO A 26 35.35 -8.55 7.11
N ARG A 27 35.50 -7.45 6.38
CA ARG A 27 36.60 -6.48 6.55
C ARG A 27 36.21 -5.24 7.36
N PHE A 28 34.94 -4.85 7.27
CA PHE A 28 34.42 -3.64 7.90
C PHE A 28 33.10 -3.91 8.61
N MET A 29 32.87 -3.25 9.73
CA MET A 29 31.55 -3.01 10.29
C MET A 29 30.94 -1.79 9.60
N TYR A 30 29.67 -1.89 9.26
CA TYR A 30 28.97 -0.83 8.54
C TYR A 30 27.92 -0.21 9.45
N TYR A 31 27.94 1.12 9.52
CA TYR A 31 26.98 1.90 10.29
C TYR A 31 26.25 2.84 9.36
N MET A 32 24.95 2.62 9.18
CA MET A 32 24.09 3.46 8.35
C MET A 32 23.58 4.64 9.18
N HIS A 33 23.75 5.85 8.65
CA HIS A 33 23.26 7.10 9.28
C HIS A 33 21.89 7.50 8.75
N SER A 34 21.65 7.27 7.46
CA SER A 34 20.37 7.53 6.79
C SER A 34 20.25 6.67 5.52
N GLY A 35 19.00 6.50 5.07
CA GLY A 35 18.66 5.71 3.89
C GLY A 35 18.00 4.37 4.25
N ALA A 36 17.94 3.49 3.26
CA ALA A 36 17.37 2.16 3.36
C ALA A 36 18.17 1.15 2.52
N ILE A 37 18.39 -0.01 3.12
CA ILE A 37 19.12 -1.13 2.51
C ILE A 37 18.28 -2.40 2.62
N GLU A 38 18.52 -3.34 1.71
CA GLU A 38 17.91 -4.67 1.72
C GLU A 38 18.93 -5.75 2.02
N ILE A 39 18.47 -6.79 2.72
CA ILE A 39 19.18 -8.02 2.94
C ILE A 39 18.74 -9.00 1.85
N LEU A 40 19.72 -9.51 1.11
CA LEU A 40 19.54 -10.40 -0.01
C LEU A 40 20.14 -11.77 0.32
N SER A 41 19.39 -12.83 0.03
CA SER A 41 19.84 -14.22 0.20
C SER A 41 19.81 -14.93 -1.13
N ALA A 42 20.89 -15.60 -1.49
CA ALA A 42 20.94 -16.50 -2.62
C ALA A 42 21.24 -17.92 -2.13
N PRO A 43 20.75 -18.95 -2.84
CA PRO A 43 21.12 -20.32 -2.57
C PRO A 43 22.65 -20.51 -2.64
N PRO A 44 23.24 -21.40 -1.81
CA PRO A 44 24.69 -21.58 -1.73
C PRO A 44 25.38 -21.91 -3.06
N GLU A 45 24.67 -22.57 -3.98
CA GLU A 45 25.18 -22.90 -5.32
C GLU A 45 25.55 -21.68 -6.18
N TYR A 46 25.04 -20.48 -5.85
CA TYR A 46 25.35 -19.25 -6.57
C TYR A 46 26.47 -18.42 -5.90
N GLU A 47 26.94 -18.80 -4.71
CA GLU A 47 27.86 -18.02 -3.87
C GLU A 47 29.21 -17.73 -4.55
N GLU A 48 29.73 -18.71 -5.29
CA GLU A 48 31.00 -18.61 -6.01
C GLU A 48 30.89 -17.93 -7.39
N LEU A 49 29.67 -17.61 -7.85
CA LEU A 49 29.46 -17.02 -9.17
C LEU A 49 29.70 -15.51 -9.20
N HIS A 50 29.76 -14.95 -10.40
CA HIS A 50 29.86 -13.50 -10.60
C HIS A 50 28.75 -12.75 -9.84
N THR A 51 29.09 -11.58 -9.27
CA THR A 51 28.20 -10.79 -8.41
C THR A 51 26.84 -10.52 -9.06
N ASP A 52 26.80 -10.22 -10.36
CA ASP A 52 25.54 -9.98 -11.06
C ASP A 52 24.64 -11.22 -11.12
N ILE A 53 25.24 -12.40 -11.28
CA ILE A 53 24.51 -13.68 -11.31
C ILE A 53 23.96 -13.96 -9.91
N LEU A 54 24.82 -13.85 -8.88
CA LEU A 54 24.44 -14.01 -7.48
C LEU A 54 23.25 -13.11 -7.11
N LEU A 55 23.33 -11.82 -7.46
CA LEU A 55 22.26 -10.85 -7.17
C LEU A 55 20.99 -11.10 -7.98
N SER A 56 21.11 -11.58 -9.22
CA SER A 56 19.94 -11.93 -10.04
C SER A 56 19.13 -13.09 -9.44
N LYS A 57 19.82 -14.03 -8.77
CA LYS A 57 19.24 -15.19 -8.10
C LYS A 57 18.90 -14.94 -6.63
N SER A 58 19.29 -13.78 -6.11
CA SER A 58 19.00 -13.39 -4.74
C SER A 58 17.54 -12.99 -4.54
N LYS A 59 17.03 -13.31 -3.35
CA LYS A 59 15.72 -12.93 -2.85
C LYS A 59 15.89 -11.97 -1.70
N ARG A 60 15.02 -10.95 -1.63
CA ARG A 60 14.95 -10.09 -0.46
C ARG A 60 14.43 -10.92 0.72
N VAL A 61 15.15 -10.85 1.83
CA VAL A 61 14.82 -11.53 3.10
C VAL A 61 14.66 -10.57 4.27
N GLY A 62 14.93 -9.29 4.05
CA GLY A 62 14.67 -8.24 5.04
C GLY A 62 15.08 -6.86 4.52
N THR A 63 14.67 -5.83 5.24
CA THR A 63 15.09 -4.44 4.98
C THR A 63 15.54 -3.77 6.26
N ILE A 64 16.61 -2.99 6.20
CA ILE A 64 17.08 -2.16 7.31
C ILE A 64 16.85 -0.70 6.89
N LYS A 65 16.15 0.05 7.74
CA LYS A 65 15.84 1.47 7.56
C LYS A 65 16.39 2.25 8.73
N GLU A 66 16.58 3.55 8.54
CA GLU A 66 17.03 4.49 9.57
C GLU A 66 18.45 4.22 10.06
N LYS A 67 18.87 4.97 11.09
CA LYS A 67 20.19 4.84 11.69
C LYS A 67 20.36 3.46 12.33
N ASN A 68 21.25 2.63 11.79
CA ASN A 68 21.41 1.26 12.27
C ASN A 68 22.81 0.70 11.98
N LEU A 69 23.29 -0.15 12.87
CA LEU A 69 24.50 -0.93 12.63
C LEU A 69 24.15 -2.22 11.88
N ILE A 70 24.83 -2.47 10.77
CA ILE A 70 24.70 -3.71 10.02
C ILE A 70 25.59 -4.77 10.68
N SER A 71 24.97 -5.76 11.31
CA SER A 71 25.64 -6.85 12.02
C SER A 71 24.82 -8.15 11.97
N GLY A 72 25.43 -9.28 12.34
CA GLY A 72 24.76 -10.58 12.42
C GLY A 72 24.67 -11.36 11.11
N LEU A 73 25.19 -10.81 10.01
CA LEU A 73 25.27 -11.52 8.73
C LEU A 73 26.52 -12.39 8.59
N SER A 74 27.47 -12.23 9.51
CA SER A 74 28.66 -13.05 9.71
C SER A 74 28.76 -13.34 11.21
N ILE A 75 28.92 -14.62 11.57
CA ILE A 75 29.04 -15.03 12.97
C ILE A 75 30.37 -14.51 13.51
N LEU A 76 30.29 -13.75 14.61
CA LEU A 76 31.40 -13.05 15.27
C LEU A 76 32.28 -12.16 14.38
N PHE A 77 31.87 -11.84 13.15
CA PHE A 77 32.75 -11.26 12.14
C PHE A 77 34.00 -12.12 11.85
N ALA A 78 33.88 -13.44 11.99
CA ALA A 78 34.97 -14.41 11.81
C ALA A 78 34.72 -15.38 10.64
N GLU A 79 33.50 -15.39 10.09
CA GLU A 79 33.13 -16.21 8.94
C GLU A 79 32.69 -15.35 7.75
N PRO A 80 32.68 -15.88 6.52
CA PRO A 80 32.08 -15.21 5.37
C PRO A 80 30.64 -14.77 5.63
N TYR A 81 30.25 -13.64 5.04
CA TYR A 81 28.88 -13.16 5.09
C TYR A 81 27.92 -14.17 4.48
N LYS A 82 26.90 -14.59 5.24
CA LYS A 82 25.87 -15.53 4.77
C LYS A 82 24.79 -14.88 3.91
N LYS A 83 24.78 -13.55 3.82
CA LYS A 83 23.79 -12.73 3.11
C LYS A 83 24.46 -11.51 2.48
N SER A 84 23.88 -10.99 1.40
CA SER A 84 24.31 -9.75 0.75
C SER A 84 23.52 -8.53 1.25
N ILE A 85 24.10 -7.33 1.15
CA ILE A 85 23.44 -6.06 1.45
C ILE A 85 23.54 -5.12 0.25
N ARG A 86 22.39 -4.60 -0.20
CA ARG A 86 22.30 -3.63 -1.29
C ARG A 86 21.51 -2.39 -0.88
N ALA A 87 21.90 -1.22 -1.37
CA ALA A 87 21.16 0.02 -1.15
C ALA A 87 19.85 0.07 -1.96
N ILE A 88 18.73 0.36 -1.30
CA ILE A 88 17.41 0.56 -1.92
C ILE A 88 17.25 2.01 -2.39
N GLU A 89 17.89 2.93 -1.68
CA GLU A 89 17.95 4.37 -1.96
C GLU A 89 19.35 4.91 -1.63
N ASP A 90 19.62 6.17 -2.01
CA ASP A 90 20.86 6.84 -1.65
C ASP A 90 21.01 6.86 -0.12
N SER A 91 22.05 6.22 0.39
CA SER A 91 22.25 5.93 1.82
C SER A 91 23.63 6.41 2.27
N TYR A 92 23.74 6.94 3.49
CA TYR A 92 25.01 7.38 4.05
C TYR A 92 25.52 6.35 5.06
N VAL A 93 26.68 5.76 4.78
CA VAL A 93 27.22 4.62 5.56
C VAL A 93 28.68 4.86 5.95
N SER A 94 28.97 4.77 7.24
CA SER A 94 30.34 4.73 7.75
C SER A 94 30.85 3.31 7.83
N LYS A 95 32.15 3.12 7.54
CA LYS A 95 32.83 1.82 7.63
C LYS A 95 33.89 1.88 8.72
N TYR A 96 33.93 0.87 9.57
CA TYR A 96 34.93 0.73 10.64
C TYR A 96 35.69 -0.58 10.44
N PRO A 97 37.02 -0.58 10.36
CA PRO A 97 37.79 -1.80 10.14
C PRO A 97 37.57 -2.80 11.27
N ILE A 98 37.37 -4.07 10.91
CA ILE A 98 37.31 -5.18 11.86
C ILE A 98 38.75 -5.59 12.19
N LYS A 99 39.07 -5.66 13.48
CA LYS A 99 40.40 -6.13 13.93
C LYS A 99 40.47 -7.65 13.90
N GLU A 100 41.69 -8.17 13.87
CA GLU A 100 41.95 -9.60 14.05
C GLU A 100 41.31 -10.08 15.37
N GLY A 101 40.61 -11.23 15.34
CA GLY A 101 39.78 -11.71 16.44
C GLY A 101 38.31 -11.24 16.43
N GLY A 102 37.90 -10.44 15.43
CA GLY A 102 36.50 -10.12 15.17
C GLY A 102 35.77 -9.47 16.35
N PHE A 103 34.57 -9.94 16.65
CA PHE A 103 33.75 -9.42 17.75
C PHE A 103 34.40 -9.63 19.13
N GLN A 104 35.14 -10.71 19.35
CA GLN A 104 35.81 -10.98 20.64
C GLN A 104 36.83 -9.87 20.98
N GLN A 105 37.56 -9.40 19.97
CA GLN A 105 38.49 -8.28 20.15
C GLN A 105 37.74 -6.97 20.48
N ILE A 106 36.58 -6.74 19.87
CA ILE A 106 35.75 -5.55 20.14
C ILE A 106 35.26 -5.54 21.59
N VAL A 107 34.86 -6.69 22.13
CA VAL A 107 34.42 -6.82 23.53
C VAL A 107 35.52 -6.37 24.50
N THR A 108 36.76 -6.76 24.21
CA THR A 108 37.95 -6.45 25.02
C THR A 108 38.37 -4.99 24.88
N ASP A 109 38.43 -4.47 23.65
CA ASP A 109 38.91 -3.12 23.36
C ASP A 109 37.90 -2.03 23.72
N ASN A 110 36.61 -2.29 23.48
CA ASN A 110 35.54 -1.30 23.59
C ASN A 110 34.21 -1.97 23.96
N THR A 111 34.09 -2.36 25.23
CA THR A 111 32.87 -2.99 25.76
C THR A 111 31.59 -2.19 25.52
N PRO A 112 31.54 -0.84 25.66
CA PRO A 112 30.35 -0.07 25.32
C PRO A 112 29.89 -0.25 23.87
N LEU A 113 30.83 -0.28 22.92
CA LEU A 113 30.51 -0.56 21.52
C LEU A 113 30.00 -2.00 21.35
N ALA A 114 30.60 -2.99 22.00
CA ALA A 114 30.12 -4.37 21.94
C ALA A 114 28.66 -4.51 22.43
N VAL A 115 28.30 -3.80 23.50
CA VAL A 115 26.92 -3.77 24.02
C VAL A 115 25.96 -3.09 23.04
N ASP A 116 26.38 -2.00 22.39
CA ASP A 116 25.58 -1.35 21.33
C ASP A 116 25.37 -2.28 20.13
N ILE A 117 26.42 -3.00 19.69
CA ILE A 117 26.33 -4.01 18.62
C ILE A 117 25.29 -5.08 18.98
N LEU A 118 25.37 -5.66 20.19
CA LEU A 118 24.42 -6.67 20.66
C LEU A 118 22.98 -6.17 20.66
N SER A 119 22.77 -4.93 21.09
CA SER A 119 21.44 -4.31 21.15
C SER A 119 20.84 -4.12 19.75
N ASN A 120 21.63 -3.63 18.80
CA ASN A 120 21.19 -3.47 17.40
C ASN A 120 20.94 -4.83 16.72
N LEU A 121 21.82 -5.80 16.96
CA LEU A 121 21.67 -7.16 16.46
C LEU A 121 20.38 -7.82 16.99
N PHE A 122 20.10 -7.70 18.28
CA PHE A 122 18.87 -8.24 18.86
C PHE A 122 17.62 -7.56 18.29
N ARG A 123 17.65 -6.23 18.14
CA ARG A 123 16.57 -5.48 17.48
C ARG A 123 16.32 -5.96 16.06
N ARG A 124 17.37 -6.29 15.29
CA ARG A 124 17.22 -6.86 13.94
C ARG A 124 16.58 -8.25 13.96
N LEU A 125 16.95 -9.11 14.92
CA LEU A 125 16.26 -10.40 15.10
C LEU A 125 14.77 -10.18 15.41
N GLU A 126 14.44 -9.31 16.38
CA GLU A 126 13.05 -8.99 16.74
C GLU A 126 12.23 -8.50 15.54
N LEU A 127 12.82 -7.67 14.67
CA LEU A 127 12.15 -7.17 13.46
C LEU A 127 12.00 -8.22 12.36
N SER A 128 12.87 -9.23 12.31
CA SER A 128 12.84 -10.26 11.25
C SER A 128 11.77 -11.33 11.49
N ILE A 129 11.43 -11.61 12.75
CA ILE A 129 10.39 -12.58 13.11
C ILE A 129 9.01 -12.20 12.52
N PRO A 130 8.48 -10.97 12.71
CA PRO A 130 7.22 -10.59 12.08
C PRO A 130 7.33 -10.51 10.55
N ASP A 131 8.50 -10.16 9.99
CA ASP A 131 8.72 -10.23 8.53
C ASP A 131 8.43 -11.65 8.00
N ALA A 132 8.93 -12.70 8.67
CA ALA A 132 8.64 -14.08 8.29
C ALA A 132 7.15 -14.44 8.31
N SER A 133 6.40 -13.90 9.28
CA SER A 133 4.94 -14.05 9.35
C SER A 133 4.23 -13.36 8.18
N ARG A 134 4.71 -12.19 7.73
CA ARG A 134 4.16 -11.50 6.56
C ARG A 134 4.35 -12.30 5.28
N TYR A 135 5.56 -12.84 5.06
CA TYR A 135 5.84 -13.75 3.95
C TYR A 135 4.95 -15.00 4.00
N THR A 136 4.81 -15.61 5.19
CA THR A 136 3.94 -16.79 5.38
C THR A 136 2.49 -16.49 5.02
N SER A 137 1.97 -15.32 5.43
CA SER A 137 0.60 -14.90 5.11
C SER A 137 0.39 -14.71 3.61
N LEU A 138 1.36 -14.09 2.91
CA LEU A 138 1.29 -13.96 1.45
C LEU A 138 1.27 -15.33 0.75
N TYR A 139 2.17 -16.24 1.13
CA TYR A 139 2.17 -17.62 0.65
C TYR A 139 0.81 -18.31 0.86
N GLN A 140 0.28 -18.26 2.08
CA GLN A 140 -1.00 -18.86 2.45
C GLN A 140 -2.17 -18.31 1.63
N ASN A 141 -2.17 -17.00 1.36
CA ASN A 141 -3.19 -16.36 0.55
C ASN A 141 -3.15 -16.87 -0.90
N ILE A 142 -1.96 -16.91 -1.51
CA ILE A 142 -1.83 -17.35 -2.91
C ILE A 142 -2.14 -18.84 -3.04
N ALA A 143 -1.65 -19.68 -2.12
CA ALA A 143 -1.92 -21.12 -2.14
C ALA A 143 -3.42 -21.42 -2.00
N ARG A 144 -4.15 -20.68 -1.16
CA ARG A 144 -5.61 -20.77 -1.04
C ARG A 144 -6.32 -20.32 -2.31
N ILE A 145 -5.89 -19.22 -2.91
CA ILE A 145 -6.42 -18.75 -4.20
C ILE A 145 -6.28 -19.85 -5.26
N ASN A 146 -5.09 -20.45 -5.39
CA ASN A 146 -4.85 -21.53 -6.35
C ASN A 146 -5.73 -22.76 -6.10
N ASP A 147 -5.89 -23.19 -4.84
CA ASP A 147 -6.76 -24.31 -4.48
C ASP A 147 -8.25 -23.99 -4.73
N ASN A 148 -8.69 -22.78 -4.41
CA ASN A 148 -10.08 -22.39 -4.66
C ASN A 148 -10.38 -22.25 -6.17
N ILE A 149 -9.42 -21.80 -6.99
CA ILE A 149 -9.58 -21.80 -8.45
C ILE A 149 -9.70 -23.24 -8.98
N CYS A 150 -9.00 -24.22 -8.39
CA CYS A 150 -9.21 -25.64 -8.73
C CYS A 150 -10.67 -26.05 -8.54
N LEU A 151 -11.26 -25.67 -7.40
CA LEU A 151 -12.66 -25.96 -7.06
C LEU A 151 -13.64 -25.29 -8.03
N VAL A 152 -13.42 -24.01 -8.33
CA VAL A 152 -14.24 -23.28 -9.32
C VAL A 152 -14.13 -23.95 -10.69
N TYR A 153 -12.92 -24.32 -11.12
CA TYR A 153 -12.72 -24.99 -12.40
C TYR A 153 -13.50 -26.30 -12.46
N LYS A 154 -13.36 -27.18 -11.47
CA LYS A 154 -14.04 -28.48 -11.44
C LYS A 154 -15.57 -28.35 -11.35
N ALA A 155 -16.07 -27.28 -10.73
CA ALA A 155 -17.50 -27.02 -10.62
C ALA A 155 -18.12 -26.43 -11.90
N LEU A 156 -17.35 -25.70 -12.72
CA LEU A 156 -17.85 -24.94 -13.88
C LEU A 156 -17.37 -25.47 -15.24
N SER A 157 -16.32 -26.29 -15.27
CA SER A 157 -15.71 -26.84 -16.49
C SER A 157 -15.24 -28.28 -16.26
N GLN A 158 -15.43 -29.12 -17.27
CA GLN A 158 -14.90 -30.49 -17.29
C GLN A 158 -13.90 -30.71 -18.43
N GLY A 159 -13.31 -29.64 -18.94
CA GLY A 159 -12.23 -29.72 -19.92
C GLY A 159 -10.93 -30.28 -19.31
N PRO A 160 -10.00 -30.74 -20.17
CA PRO A 160 -8.67 -31.12 -19.70
C PRO A 160 -7.91 -29.88 -19.20
N LEU A 161 -7.26 -30.00 -18.04
CA LEU A 161 -6.27 -29.02 -17.58
C LEU A 161 -4.87 -29.38 -18.08
N PRO A 162 -3.96 -28.40 -18.16
CA PRO A 162 -2.54 -28.67 -18.30
C PRO A 162 -2.07 -29.68 -17.24
N GLU A 163 -1.12 -30.56 -17.63
CA GLU A 163 -0.62 -31.65 -16.78
C GLU A 163 -0.11 -31.16 -15.41
N LYS A 164 0.42 -29.92 -15.33
CA LYS A 164 0.87 -29.30 -14.08
C LYS A 164 -0.25 -28.95 -13.10
N LEU A 165 -1.48 -28.70 -13.59
CA LEU A 165 -2.62 -28.28 -12.77
C LEU A 165 -3.58 -29.43 -12.49
N GLN A 166 -3.72 -30.37 -13.41
CA GLN A 166 -4.70 -31.44 -13.35
C GLN A 166 -4.62 -32.27 -12.04
N PRO A 167 -3.46 -32.79 -11.60
CA PRO A 167 -3.38 -33.60 -10.38
C PRO A 167 -3.77 -32.82 -9.13
N ARG A 168 -3.37 -31.54 -9.04
CA ARG A 168 -3.75 -30.66 -7.92
C ARG A 168 -5.26 -30.43 -7.92
N ALA A 169 -5.84 -30.18 -9.10
CA ALA A 169 -7.26 -29.91 -9.21
C ALA A 169 -8.14 -31.11 -8.86
N ASP A 170 -7.76 -32.32 -9.31
CA ASP A 170 -8.44 -33.57 -8.95
C ASP A 170 -8.37 -33.81 -7.44
N ALA A 171 -7.16 -33.79 -6.86
CA ALA A 171 -6.98 -34.04 -5.43
C ALA A 171 -7.74 -33.05 -4.54
N ILE A 172 -7.74 -31.76 -4.90
CA ILE A 172 -8.46 -30.72 -4.17
C ILE A 172 -9.98 -30.91 -4.25
N HIS A 173 -10.50 -31.16 -5.44
CA HIS A 173 -11.93 -31.39 -5.64
C HIS A 173 -12.42 -32.63 -4.90
N ASP A 174 -11.72 -33.75 -5.04
CA ASP A 174 -12.11 -35.02 -4.42
C ASP A 174 -12.13 -34.90 -2.89
N THR A 175 -11.11 -34.24 -2.32
CA THR A 175 -11.06 -33.97 -0.88
C THR A 175 -12.21 -33.06 -0.43
N TYR A 176 -12.53 -32.04 -1.22
CA TYR A 176 -13.60 -31.10 -0.91
C TYR A 176 -14.97 -31.78 -0.87
N VAL A 177 -15.29 -32.58 -1.90
CA VAL A 177 -16.56 -33.30 -1.99
C VAL A 177 -16.65 -34.40 -0.93
N LEU A 178 -15.58 -35.17 -0.72
CA LEU A 178 -15.53 -36.25 0.28
C LEU A 178 -15.81 -35.73 1.70
N ASN A 179 -15.36 -34.52 2.02
CA ASN A 179 -15.55 -33.90 3.33
C ASN A 179 -16.82 -33.04 3.43
N GLY A 180 -17.76 -33.16 2.49
CA GLY A 180 -19.06 -32.50 2.55
C GLY A 180 -19.05 -31.03 2.10
N GLY A 181 -18.04 -30.61 1.34
CA GLY A 181 -18.02 -29.29 0.72
C GLY A 181 -19.15 -29.13 -0.30
N SER A 182 -19.79 -27.96 -0.30
CA SER A 182 -20.91 -27.64 -1.19
C SER A 182 -20.58 -26.46 -2.10
N PHE A 183 -20.89 -26.58 -3.38
CA PHE A 183 -20.70 -25.48 -4.34
C PHE A 183 -21.89 -24.51 -4.33
N PRO A 184 -21.63 -23.19 -4.39
CA PRO A 184 -22.70 -22.21 -4.50
C PRO A 184 -23.41 -22.30 -5.86
N GLY A 185 -24.64 -21.76 -5.92
CA GLY A 185 -25.40 -21.65 -7.16
C GLY A 185 -24.67 -20.78 -8.20
N SER A 186 -24.08 -19.67 -7.75
CA SER A 186 -23.20 -18.80 -8.52
C SER A 186 -21.90 -18.53 -7.76
N PHE A 187 -20.79 -18.43 -8.49
CA PHE A 187 -19.47 -18.13 -7.97
C PHE A 187 -19.18 -16.63 -8.08
N ASP A 188 -18.73 -16.08 -6.95
CA ASP A 188 -18.17 -14.73 -6.84
C ASP A 188 -16.67 -14.84 -6.50
N ALA A 189 -15.89 -13.78 -6.78
CA ALA A 189 -14.47 -13.74 -6.41
C ALA A 189 -14.24 -13.90 -4.90
N LYS A 190 -15.24 -13.63 -4.04
CA LYS A 190 -15.22 -13.96 -2.61
C LYS A 190 -14.98 -15.46 -2.36
N PHE A 191 -15.47 -16.34 -3.23
CA PHE A 191 -15.19 -17.78 -3.13
C PHE A 191 -13.71 -18.10 -3.37
N VAL A 192 -13.05 -17.36 -4.26
CA VAL A 192 -11.62 -17.54 -4.57
C VAL A 192 -10.73 -17.22 -3.37
N ILE A 193 -11.17 -16.32 -2.48
CA ILE A 193 -10.45 -15.98 -1.25
C ILE A 193 -11.05 -16.62 0.02
N ALA A 194 -12.08 -17.46 -0.13
CA ALA A 194 -12.75 -18.09 1.00
C ALA A 194 -11.83 -19.09 1.70
N ASP A 195 -12.00 -19.23 3.02
CA ASP A 195 -11.24 -20.20 3.79
C ASP A 195 -11.93 -21.58 3.76
N ASN A 196 -11.52 -22.40 2.79
CA ASN A 196 -11.95 -23.80 2.68
C ASN A 196 -10.97 -24.78 3.38
N SER A 197 -10.01 -24.28 4.17
CA SER A 197 -8.95 -25.09 4.81
C SER A 197 -9.48 -26.27 5.63
N GLY A 198 -10.55 -26.06 6.39
CA GLY A 198 -11.18 -27.09 7.22
C GLY A 198 -11.73 -28.26 6.41
N VAL A 199 -12.45 -27.95 5.32
CA VAL A 199 -13.02 -28.96 4.41
C VAL A 199 -11.93 -29.65 3.59
N LEU A 200 -10.92 -28.89 3.16
CA LEU A 200 -9.77 -29.41 2.42
C LEU A 200 -8.76 -30.15 3.32
N ARG A 201 -8.94 -30.11 4.65
CA ARG A 201 -7.98 -30.60 5.66
C ARG A 201 -6.56 -30.09 5.43
N LYS A 202 -6.42 -28.87 4.91
CA LYS A 202 -5.15 -28.23 4.58
C LYS A 202 -4.89 -27.06 5.51
N LYS A 203 -3.75 -27.06 6.22
CA LYS A 203 -3.36 -25.96 7.11
C LYS A 203 -2.61 -24.82 6.41
N TYR A 204 -2.14 -25.02 5.18
CA TYR A 204 -1.29 -24.07 4.44
C TYR A 204 -0.05 -23.59 5.23
N SER A 205 0.42 -24.37 6.19
CA SER A 205 1.65 -24.06 6.92
C SER A 205 2.86 -24.28 6.02
N PHE A 206 3.90 -23.47 6.21
CA PHE A 206 5.19 -23.72 5.57
C PHE A 206 5.66 -25.16 5.88
N PRO A 207 6.16 -25.93 4.89
CA PRO A 207 6.63 -27.30 5.10
C PRO A 207 7.80 -27.37 6.09
N GLY A 208 7.74 -28.32 7.03
CA GLY A 208 8.77 -28.51 8.06
C GLY A 208 8.36 -27.94 9.42
N LEU A 209 9.35 -27.76 10.29
CA LEU A 209 9.09 -27.33 11.67
C LEU A 209 8.57 -25.88 11.72
N PRO A 210 7.67 -25.55 12.65
CA PRO A 210 7.28 -24.16 12.92
C PRO A 210 8.50 -23.30 13.24
N LEU A 211 8.44 -22.01 12.91
CA LEU A 211 9.57 -21.10 13.15
C LEU A 211 9.92 -21.06 14.65
N GLU A 212 8.91 -21.10 15.52
CA GLU A 212 9.04 -21.10 16.97
C GLU A 212 9.78 -22.33 17.52
N THR A 213 9.84 -23.42 16.75
CA THR A 213 10.59 -24.64 17.12
C THR A 213 12.04 -24.57 16.64
N ILE A 214 12.30 -23.81 15.57
CA ILE A 214 13.66 -23.64 15.01
C ILE A 214 14.44 -22.60 15.81
N LEU A 215 13.74 -21.60 16.33
CA LEU A 215 14.33 -20.55 17.16
C LEU A 215 14.39 -20.99 18.61
N ASP A 216 15.52 -20.71 19.28
CA ASP A 216 15.59 -20.83 20.74
C ASP A 216 14.96 -19.60 21.39
N LEU A 217 13.62 -19.54 21.35
CA LEU A 217 12.87 -18.41 21.89
C LEU A 217 13.09 -18.21 23.39
N LYS A 218 13.40 -19.28 24.15
CA LYS A 218 13.65 -19.15 25.60
C LYS A 218 14.98 -18.42 25.83
N GLN A 219 16.02 -18.84 25.11
CA GLN A 219 17.33 -18.23 25.16
C GLN A 219 17.31 -16.80 24.61
N CYS A 220 16.64 -16.56 23.48
CA CYS A 220 16.46 -15.20 22.94
C CYS A 220 15.71 -14.29 23.93
N ASN A 221 14.67 -14.80 24.61
CA ASN A 221 13.95 -14.03 25.62
C ASN A 221 14.81 -13.71 26.85
N PHE A 222 15.66 -14.64 27.27
CA PHE A 222 16.64 -14.40 28.34
C PHE A 222 17.64 -13.31 27.93
N ILE A 223 18.22 -13.43 26.74
CA ILE A 223 19.14 -12.44 26.17
C ILE A 223 18.47 -11.07 26.05
N ASN A 224 17.21 -10.99 25.59
CA ASN A 224 16.46 -9.74 25.49
C ASN A 224 16.36 -9.03 26.86
N LYS A 225 15.98 -9.78 27.89
CA LYS A 225 15.87 -9.25 29.25
C LYS A 225 17.22 -8.77 29.77
N PHE A 226 18.29 -9.47 29.41
CA PHE A 226 19.65 -9.13 29.81
C PHE A 226 20.17 -7.87 29.09
N ILE A 227 19.91 -7.72 27.79
CA ILE A 227 20.23 -6.52 27.00
C ILE A 227 19.48 -5.29 27.51
N LYS A 228 18.24 -5.47 28.00
CA LYS A 228 17.39 -4.41 28.55
C LYS A 228 17.77 -3.96 29.98
N LEU A 229 18.79 -4.56 30.59
CA LEU A 229 19.33 -4.06 31.86
C LEU A 229 19.94 -2.67 31.69
N ASP A 230 20.20 -1.99 32.81
CA ASP A 230 20.96 -0.74 32.78
C ASP A 230 22.29 -0.95 32.06
N ILE A 231 22.62 -0.03 31.16
CA ILE A 231 23.77 -0.17 30.27
C ILE A 231 25.09 -0.28 31.03
N ASN A 232 25.22 0.37 32.19
CA ASN A 232 26.44 0.29 33.01
C ASN A 232 26.55 -1.06 33.72
N VAL A 233 25.42 -1.65 34.12
CA VAL A 233 25.37 -3.01 34.68
C VAL A 233 25.81 -4.01 33.62
N LEU A 234 25.24 -3.93 32.42
CA LEU A 234 25.59 -4.82 31.30
C LEU A 234 27.06 -4.69 30.91
N ILE A 235 27.58 -3.46 30.79
CA ILE A 235 29.01 -3.22 30.55
C ILE A 235 29.86 -3.83 31.67
N GLY A 236 29.45 -3.69 32.93
CA GLY A 236 30.15 -4.27 34.08
C GLY A 236 30.23 -5.80 34.01
N VAL A 237 29.13 -6.47 33.66
CA VAL A 237 29.10 -7.93 33.50
C VAL A 237 30.00 -8.39 32.35
N VAL A 238 29.89 -7.75 31.18
CA VAL A 238 30.69 -8.10 30.00
C VAL A 238 32.18 -7.84 30.24
N LYS A 239 32.55 -6.78 30.97
CA LYS A 239 33.96 -6.55 31.35
C LYS A 239 34.49 -7.63 32.29
N ARG A 240 33.64 -8.17 33.16
CA ARG A 240 34.02 -9.22 34.11
C ARG A 240 34.21 -10.55 33.39
N ASP A 241 33.36 -10.85 32.42
CA ASP A 241 33.44 -12.05 31.59
C ASP A 241 33.04 -11.72 30.12
N PRO A 242 34.04 -11.48 29.25
CA PRO A 242 33.82 -11.20 27.83
C PRO A 242 33.08 -12.30 27.07
N SER A 243 33.19 -13.56 27.52
CA SER A 243 32.57 -14.70 26.85
C SER A 243 31.05 -14.60 26.82
N ILE A 244 30.45 -13.89 27.78
CA ILE A 244 29.00 -13.63 27.82
C ILE A 244 28.56 -12.87 26.57
N ALA A 245 29.28 -11.80 26.20
CA ALA A 245 28.94 -11.02 25.01
C ALA A 245 29.17 -11.82 23.72
N THR A 246 30.24 -12.61 23.64
CA THR A 246 30.53 -13.51 22.52
C THR A 246 29.39 -14.51 22.31
N TYR A 247 28.98 -15.20 23.38
CA TYR A 247 27.88 -16.15 23.36
C TYR A 247 26.55 -15.51 22.95
N MET A 248 26.26 -14.31 23.47
CA MET A 248 25.07 -13.54 23.07
C MET A 248 25.12 -13.22 21.57
N PHE A 249 26.25 -12.74 21.05
CA PHE A 249 26.38 -12.42 19.63
C PHE A 249 26.16 -13.63 18.73
N GLU A 250 26.82 -14.75 19.04
CA GLU A 250 26.68 -16.01 18.30
C GLU A 250 25.22 -16.47 18.29
N THR A 251 24.60 -16.52 19.47
CA THR A 251 23.22 -16.97 19.64
C THR A 251 22.24 -16.11 18.84
N ILE A 252 22.35 -14.78 18.94
CA ILE A 252 21.43 -13.88 18.24
C ILE A 252 21.66 -13.95 16.73
N SER A 253 22.92 -14.00 16.28
CA SER A 253 23.26 -14.11 14.86
C SER A 253 22.76 -15.41 14.25
N ASP A 254 22.96 -16.55 14.92
CA ASP A 254 22.47 -17.85 14.48
C ASP A 254 20.93 -17.85 14.34
N ASN A 255 20.22 -17.35 15.35
CA ASN A 255 18.76 -17.23 15.28
C ASN A 255 18.31 -16.25 14.18
N LEU A 256 19.02 -15.13 13.97
CA LEU A 256 18.73 -14.19 12.88
C LEU A 256 18.88 -14.88 11.52
N LEU A 257 19.99 -15.59 11.30
CA LEU A 257 20.24 -16.31 10.05
C LEU A 257 19.16 -17.36 9.79
N LYS A 258 18.76 -18.14 10.81
CA LYS A 258 17.63 -19.09 10.71
C LYS A 258 16.32 -18.44 10.28
N VAL A 259 16.01 -17.24 10.79
CA VAL A 259 14.82 -16.48 10.36
C VAL A 259 14.95 -16.05 8.90
N LEU A 260 16.10 -15.51 8.50
CA LEU A 260 16.33 -15.05 7.13
C LEU A 260 16.28 -16.21 6.13
N ASP A 261 16.84 -17.37 6.47
CA ASP A 261 16.77 -18.59 5.66
C ASP A 261 15.32 -19.11 5.55
N ARG A 262 14.54 -19.02 6.63
CA ARG A 262 13.11 -19.32 6.59
C ARG A 262 12.38 -18.38 5.63
N ILE A 263 12.69 -17.08 5.65
CA ILE A 263 12.08 -16.11 4.74
C ILE A 263 12.42 -16.46 3.28
N GLU A 264 13.69 -16.77 2.98
CA GLU A 264 14.09 -17.21 1.63
C GLU A 264 13.29 -18.43 1.17
N ALA A 265 13.17 -19.44 2.03
CA ALA A 265 12.45 -20.66 1.69
C ALA A 265 10.96 -20.42 1.46
N ILE A 266 10.31 -19.57 2.28
CA ILE A 266 8.91 -19.16 2.05
C ILE A 266 8.79 -18.38 0.74
N HIS A 267 9.74 -17.48 0.44
CA HIS A 267 9.75 -16.71 -0.81
C HIS A 267 9.81 -17.64 -2.03
N THR A 268 10.57 -18.72 -1.98
CA THR A 268 10.54 -19.76 -3.03
C THR A 268 9.16 -20.36 -3.24
N LEU A 269 8.44 -20.71 -2.16
CA LEU A 269 7.07 -21.20 -2.31
C LEU A 269 6.09 -20.15 -2.82
N ILE A 270 6.32 -18.87 -2.49
CA ILE A 270 5.54 -17.76 -3.08
C ILE A 270 5.79 -17.71 -4.58
N ASP A 271 7.04 -17.78 -5.04
CA ASP A 271 7.38 -17.76 -6.47
C ASP A 271 6.74 -18.96 -7.20
N ASP A 272 6.76 -20.15 -6.59
CA ASP A 272 6.14 -21.35 -7.15
C ASP A 272 4.61 -21.20 -7.29
N GLU A 273 3.93 -20.74 -6.23
CA GLU A 273 2.48 -20.53 -6.25
C GLU A 273 2.07 -19.38 -7.18
N LEU A 274 2.88 -18.32 -7.29
CA LEU A 274 2.69 -17.25 -8.28
C LEU A 274 2.93 -17.72 -9.71
N THR A 275 3.85 -18.67 -9.92
CA THR A 275 4.04 -19.32 -11.22
C THR A 275 2.81 -20.12 -11.61
N VAL A 276 2.21 -20.86 -10.66
CA VAL A 276 0.95 -21.59 -10.87
C VAL A 276 -0.20 -20.63 -11.20
N LEU A 277 -0.25 -19.46 -10.58
CA LEU A 277 -1.34 -18.49 -10.79
C LEU A 277 -1.15 -17.63 -12.05
N PHE A 278 0.00 -16.96 -12.16
CA PHE A 278 0.32 -15.91 -13.12
C PHE A 278 1.49 -16.24 -14.07
N GLY A 279 1.99 -17.48 -14.07
CA GLY A 279 3.02 -17.93 -15.01
C GLY A 279 2.60 -17.83 -16.48
N GLN A 280 3.57 -18.05 -17.39
CA GLN A 280 3.34 -17.91 -18.83
C GLN A 280 2.50 -19.05 -19.42
N GLU A 281 2.95 -20.30 -19.26
CA GLU A 281 2.28 -21.49 -19.78
C GLU A 281 1.91 -22.45 -18.64
N GLY A 282 0.72 -23.06 -18.74
CA GLY A 282 0.24 -24.02 -17.76
C GLY A 282 -0.15 -23.41 -16.41
N SER A 283 -0.33 -22.10 -16.35
CA SER A 283 -0.82 -21.34 -15.20
C SER A 283 -2.33 -21.15 -15.24
N TRP A 284 -2.95 -20.78 -14.12
CA TRP A 284 -4.38 -20.47 -14.07
C TRP A 284 -4.77 -19.34 -15.00
N THR A 285 -3.99 -18.27 -15.07
CA THR A 285 -4.26 -17.20 -16.04
C THR A 285 -4.21 -17.67 -17.48
N SER A 286 -3.27 -18.55 -17.85
CA SER A 286 -3.26 -19.14 -19.20
C SER A 286 -4.49 -20.02 -19.49
N VAL A 287 -4.96 -20.78 -18.51
CA VAL A 287 -6.19 -21.60 -18.65
C VAL A 287 -7.43 -20.72 -18.76
N LEU A 288 -7.54 -19.70 -17.91
CA LEU A 288 -8.69 -18.80 -17.89
C LEU A 288 -8.79 -17.99 -19.18
N ILE A 289 -7.65 -17.48 -19.67
CA ILE A 289 -7.60 -16.51 -20.76
C ILE A 289 -7.31 -17.21 -22.09
N ASP A 290 -6.14 -17.84 -22.23
CA ASP A 290 -5.68 -18.40 -23.51
C ASP A 290 -6.49 -19.64 -23.93
N SER A 291 -6.84 -20.50 -22.96
CA SER A 291 -7.68 -21.68 -23.24
C SER A 291 -9.18 -21.38 -23.24
N GLY A 292 -9.59 -20.12 -22.99
CA GLY A 292 -10.99 -19.70 -23.02
C GLY A 292 -11.88 -20.25 -21.90
N ALA A 293 -11.29 -20.77 -20.81
CA ALA A 293 -12.08 -21.31 -19.70
C ALA A 293 -12.96 -20.24 -19.05
N PHE A 294 -12.48 -18.99 -18.96
CA PHE A 294 -13.25 -17.89 -18.38
C PHE A 294 -14.53 -17.58 -19.17
N ALA A 295 -14.42 -17.48 -20.50
CA ALA A 295 -15.58 -17.29 -21.38
C ALA A 295 -16.57 -18.47 -21.28
N THR A 296 -16.03 -19.70 -21.13
CA THR A 296 -16.85 -20.90 -20.90
C THR A 296 -17.60 -20.80 -19.58
N TRP A 297 -16.94 -20.38 -18.51
CA TRP A 297 -17.57 -20.19 -17.20
C TRP A 297 -18.66 -19.13 -17.26
N GLN A 298 -18.46 -18.02 -17.96
CA GLN A 298 -19.47 -16.96 -18.11
C GLN A 298 -20.74 -17.49 -18.78
N ARG A 299 -20.59 -18.34 -19.81
CA ARG A 299 -21.72 -18.96 -20.53
C ARG A 299 -22.54 -19.92 -19.66
N THR A 300 -21.98 -20.45 -18.57
CA THR A 300 -22.75 -21.30 -17.63
C THR A 300 -23.81 -20.53 -16.86
N GLY A 301 -23.71 -19.19 -16.80
CA GLY A 301 -24.57 -18.35 -15.94
C GLY A 301 -24.30 -18.51 -14.45
N ARG A 302 -23.29 -19.28 -14.05
CA ARG A 302 -22.91 -19.54 -12.66
C ARG A 302 -21.73 -18.68 -12.19
N LEU A 303 -21.37 -17.62 -12.92
CA LEU A 303 -20.42 -16.59 -12.48
C LEU A 303 -21.17 -15.28 -12.26
N THR A 304 -20.81 -14.52 -11.22
CA THR A 304 -21.30 -13.15 -11.05
C THR A 304 -20.71 -12.22 -12.12
N ALA A 305 -21.46 -11.19 -12.53
CA ALA A 305 -21.01 -10.22 -13.55
C ALA A 305 -19.71 -9.50 -13.12
N ASP A 306 -19.59 -9.19 -11.83
CA ASP A 306 -18.42 -8.52 -11.26
C ASP A 306 -17.25 -9.45 -10.91
N PHE A 307 -17.34 -10.75 -11.22
CA PHE A 307 -16.30 -11.72 -10.84
C PHE A 307 -14.91 -11.28 -11.33
N LEU A 308 -14.78 -10.87 -12.60
CA LEU A 308 -13.48 -10.48 -13.17
C LEU A 308 -12.92 -9.24 -12.49
N LYS A 309 -13.76 -8.22 -12.27
CA LYS A 309 -13.39 -6.98 -11.58
C LYS A 309 -12.88 -7.28 -10.16
N ASN A 310 -13.63 -8.09 -9.42
CA ASN A 310 -13.30 -8.43 -8.04
C ASN A 310 -12.07 -9.35 -7.97
N PHE A 311 -11.90 -10.28 -8.92
CA PHE A 311 -10.71 -11.12 -9.01
C PHE A 311 -9.46 -10.31 -9.36
N LEU A 312 -9.57 -9.34 -10.28
CA LEU A 312 -8.49 -8.39 -10.57
C LEU A 312 -8.13 -7.56 -9.32
N SER A 313 -9.12 -7.10 -8.55
CA SER A 313 -8.87 -6.40 -7.28
C SER A 313 -8.08 -7.27 -6.28
N VAL A 314 -8.40 -8.57 -6.18
CA VAL A 314 -7.63 -9.53 -5.37
C VAL A 314 -6.20 -9.67 -5.91
N ALA A 315 -6.02 -9.80 -7.22
CA ALA A 315 -4.71 -9.89 -7.85
C ALA A 315 -3.85 -8.63 -7.61
N VAL A 316 -4.45 -7.44 -7.67
CA VAL A 316 -3.77 -6.16 -7.36
C VAL A 316 -3.32 -6.09 -5.89
N LYS A 317 -4.13 -6.61 -4.95
CA LYS A 317 -3.72 -6.71 -3.54
C LYS A 317 -2.53 -7.67 -3.37
N VAL A 318 -2.55 -8.81 -4.05
CA VAL A 318 -1.41 -9.75 -4.06
C VAL A 318 -0.17 -9.08 -4.66
N HIS A 319 -0.31 -8.34 -5.75
CA HIS A 319 0.77 -7.56 -6.37
C HIS A 319 1.38 -6.55 -5.40
N SER A 320 0.56 -5.71 -4.76
CA SER A 320 1.04 -4.71 -3.80
C SER A 320 1.78 -5.34 -2.63
N PHE A 321 1.26 -6.44 -2.08
CA PHE A 321 1.91 -7.12 -0.95
C PHE A 321 3.22 -7.81 -1.38
N PHE A 322 3.24 -8.43 -2.58
CA PHE A 322 4.46 -9.00 -3.14
C PHE A 322 5.52 -7.93 -3.44
N GLU A 323 5.14 -6.78 -4.01
CA GLU A 323 6.07 -5.69 -4.30
C GLU A 323 6.66 -5.10 -3.03
N GLU A 324 5.85 -4.91 -1.99
CA GLU A 324 6.33 -4.43 -0.70
C GLU A 324 7.38 -5.38 -0.10
N LEU A 325 7.08 -6.69 -0.07
CA LEU A 325 7.95 -7.68 0.55
C LEU A 325 9.20 -7.97 -0.28
N SER A 326 9.05 -8.22 -1.58
CA SER A 326 10.15 -8.65 -2.46
C SER A 326 10.95 -7.49 -3.05
N GLY A 327 10.35 -6.30 -3.14
CA GLY A 327 10.89 -5.15 -3.88
C GLY A 327 10.81 -5.27 -5.40
N LYS A 328 10.10 -6.27 -5.93
CA LYS A 328 9.94 -6.50 -7.36
C LYS A 328 8.47 -6.41 -7.76
N LYS A 329 8.20 -5.94 -8.98
CA LYS A 329 6.84 -5.88 -9.48
C LYS A 329 6.39 -7.23 -10.02
N LEU A 330 5.23 -7.71 -9.55
CA LEU A 330 4.63 -8.95 -10.06
C LEU A 330 4.46 -8.92 -11.59
N SER A 331 4.11 -7.76 -12.16
CA SER A 331 3.93 -7.54 -13.60
C SER A 331 5.22 -7.65 -14.44
N GLU A 332 6.39 -7.55 -13.82
CA GLU A 332 7.69 -7.73 -14.47
C GLU A 332 8.13 -9.20 -14.52
N ILE A 333 7.72 -9.98 -13.51
CA ILE A 333 8.15 -11.38 -13.35
C ILE A 333 7.12 -12.36 -13.93
N PHE A 334 5.83 -12.08 -13.74
CA PHE A 334 4.74 -13.00 -14.06
C PHE A 334 3.81 -12.40 -15.12
N PRO A 335 3.96 -12.79 -16.41
CA PRO A 335 3.23 -12.16 -17.51
C PRO A 335 1.72 -12.39 -17.45
N GLY A 336 1.25 -13.47 -16.82
CA GLY A 336 -0.17 -13.76 -16.65
C GLY A 336 -0.94 -12.68 -15.87
N PHE A 337 -0.25 -11.92 -15.01
CA PHE A 337 -0.87 -10.78 -14.33
C PHE A 337 -1.23 -9.65 -15.29
N LYS A 338 -0.37 -9.36 -16.28
CA LYS A 338 -0.67 -8.37 -17.33
C LYS A 338 -1.84 -8.84 -18.20
N LYS A 339 -1.85 -10.12 -18.59
CA LYS A 339 -2.95 -10.72 -19.34
C LYS A 339 -4.31 -10.57 -18.62
N LEU A 340 -4.33 -10.76 -17.30
CA LEU A 340 -5.56 -10.59 -16.52
C LEU A 340 -6.09 -9.15 -16.58
N HIS A 341 -5.19 -8.16 -16.50
CA HIS A 341 -5.54 -6.75 -16.64
C HIS A 341 -6.03 -6.43 -18.06
N GLU A 342 -5.32 -6.90 -19.09
CA GLU A 342 -5.70 -6.75 -20.50
C GLU A 342 -7.08 -7.38 -20.79
N LEU A 343 -7.37 -8.56 -20.22
CA LEU A 343 -8.69 -9.18 -20.33
C LEU A 343 -9.77 -8.27 -19.74
N TYR A 344 -9.57 -7.73 -18.55
CA TYR A 344 -10.53 -6.82 -17.90
C TYR A 344 -10.79 -5.57 -18.74
N VAL A 345 -9.73 -4.92 -19.23
CA VAL A 345 -9.85 -3.75 -20.12
C VAL A 345 -10.60 -4.14 -21.40
N SER A 346 -10.26 -5.27 -22.03
CA SER A 346 -10.93 -5.73 -23.23
C SER A 346 -12.42 -6.06 -23.02
N GLN A 347 -12.82 -6.55 -21.84
CA GLN A 347 -14.22 -6.80 -21.51
C GLN A 347 -14.97 -5.52 -21.19
N MET A 348 -14.32 -4.53 -20.57
CA MET A 348 -14.88 -3.19 -20.42
C MET A 348 -15.13 -2.55 -21.80
N ASP A 349 -14.16 -2.67 -22.71
CA ASP A 349 -14.26 -2.15 -24.08
C ASP A 349 -15.32 -2.89 -24.91
N ARG A 350 -15.43 -4.22 -24.76
CA ARG A 350 -16.49 -5.02 -25.41
C ARG A 350 -17.86 -4.76 -24.81
N GLY A 351 -17.98 -4.61 -23.49
CA GLY A 351 -19.24 -4.19 -22.85
C GLY A 351 -19.69 -2.82 -23.35
N ARG A 352 -18.75 -1.87 -23.49
CA ARG A 352 -18.98 -0.57 -24.13
C ARG A 352 -19.34 -0.69 -25.62
N ALA A 353 -18.87 -1.71 -26.34
CA ALA A 353 -19.18 -1.97 -27.75
C ALA A 353 -20.51 -2.71 -27.97
N GLU A 354 -20.89 -3.64 -27.09
CA GLU A 354 -22.11 -4.46 -27.13
C GLU A 354 -23.34 -3.73 -26.56
N GLU A 355 -23.15 -2.73 -25.68
CA GLU A 355 -24.20 -1.78 -25.26
C GLU A 355 -24.54 -0.70 -26.31
N ARG A 356 -24.16 -0.93 -27.58
CA ARG A 356 -24.70 -0.21 -28.74
C ARG A 356 -25.96 -0.92 -29.26
N PRO A 357 -27.18 -0.57 -28.81
CA PRO A 357 -28.36 -0.93 -29.56
C PRO A 357 -28.32 -0.24 -30.94
N ALA A 358 -28.98 -0.87 -31.91
CA ALA A 358 -29.23 -0.34 -33.24
C ALA A 358 -29.46 1.18 -33.21
N ALA A 359 -28.65 1.91 -34.00
CA ALA A 359 -28.68 3.36 -34.17
C ALA A 359 -28.67 4.19 -32.86
N ARG A 360 -27.60 4.10 -32.06
CA ARG A 360 -27.22 5.24 -31.19
C ARG A 360 -26.30 6.20 -31.93
N LYS A 361 -26.79 7.44 -32.10
CA LYS A 361 -26.02 8.59 -32.56
C LYS A 361 -24.71 8.67 -31.77
N VAL A 362 -23.60 8.89 -32.48
CA VAL A 362 -22.33 9.37 -31.92
C VAL A 362 -22.64 10.42 -30.85
N SER A 363 -22.36 10.13 -29.58
CA SER A 363 -22.73 11.02 -28.47
C SER A 363 -21.89 12.28 -28.52
N SER A 364 -22.58 13.42 -28.52
CA SER A 364 -22.02 14.77 -28.46
C SER A 364 -21.49 15.16 -27.07
N LEU A 365 -21.29 14.20 -26.16
CA LEU A 365 -21.11 14.44 -24.72
C LEU A 365 -19.83 15.24 -24.40
N GLY A 366 -18.76 15.05 -25.16
CA GLY A 366 -17.54 15.84 -25.03
C GLY A 366 -17.75 17.34 -25.21
N LYS A 367 -18.82 17.77 -25.89
CA LYS A 367 -19.16 19.21 -26.02
C LYS A 367 -19.67 19.81 -24.71
N ASP A 368 -20.34 19.02 -23.87
CA ASP A 368 -20.97 19.51 -22.64
C ASP A 368 -19.93 19.84 -21.56
N TYR A 369 -18.70 19.36 -21.73
CA TYR A 369 -17.57 19.55 -20.82
C TYR A 369 -16.49 20.51 -21.35
N VAL A 370 -16.67 21.08 -22.54
CA VAL A 370 -15.75 22.11 -23.04
C VAL A 370 -15.87 23.37 -22.18
N ASN A 371 -14.74 23.90 -21.73
CA ASN A 371 -14.66 25.05 -20.83
C ASN A 371 -15.41 24.80 -19.50
N SER A 372 -15.22 23.62 -18.91
CA SER A 372 -15.94 23.19 -17.69
C SER A 372 -15.78 24.19 -16.54
N ILE A 373 -14.57 24.70 -16.35
CA ILE A 373 -14.30 25.67 -15.27
C ILE A 373 -15.04 26.99 -15.48
N GLN A 374 -15.21 27.44 -16.74
CA GLN A 374 -15.99 28.63 -17.07
C GLN A 374 -17.49 28.38 -16.85
N GLN A 375 -18.01 27.21 -17.23
CA GLN A 375 -19.39 26.84 -16.94
C GLN A 375 -19.68 26.84 -15.43
N ILE A 376 -18.73 26.37 -14.62
CA ILE A 376 -18.82 26.42 -13.15
C ILE A 376 -18.81 27.87 -12.63
N PHE A 377 -17.92 28.73 -13.15
CA PHE A 377 -17.88 30.14 -12.75
C PHE A 377 -19.14 30.92 -13.14
N GLU A 378 -19.70 30.66 -14.32
CA GLU A 378 -20.96 31.25 -14.77
C GLU A 378 -22.14 30.78 -13.90
N PHE A 379 -22.13 29.49 -13.51
CA PHE A 379 -23.09 28.94 -12.57
C PHE A 379 -22.91 29.48 -11.14
N SER A 380 -21.71 29.89 -10.71
CA SER A 380 -21.52 30.42 -9.35
C SER A 380 -21.65 31.95 -9.24
N LEU A 381 -21.76 32.68 -10.36
CA LEU A 381 -21.75 34.15 -10.43
C LEU A 381 -20.57 34.80 -9.69
N ILE A 382 -19.43 34.10 -9.64
CA ILE A 382 -18.27 34.62 -8.94
C ILE A 382 -17.63 35.74 -9.75
N ASP A 383 -17.08 36.74 -9.08
CA ASP A 383 -16.56 37.93 -9.74
C ASP A 383 -15.32 37.62 -10.60
N LYS A 384 -15.07 38.47 -11.60
CA LYS A 384 -13.99 38.27 -12.56
C LYS A 384 -12.59 38.34 -11.93
N GLU A 385 -12.43 39.03 -10.80
CA GLU A 385 -11.15 39.11 -10.10
C GLU A 385 -10.80 37.77 -9.46
N PHE A 386 -11.78 37.15 -8.79
CA PHE A 386 -11.66 35.79 -8.26
C PHE A 386 -11.36 34.78 -9.37
N GLN A 387 -12.12 34.79 -10.48
CA GLN A 387 -11.89 33.87 -11.61
C GLN A 387 -10.46 33.96 -12.14
N LYS A 388 -9.96 35.19 -12.34
CA LYS A 388 -8.60 35.44 -12.83
C LYS A 388 -7.54 34.94 -11.85
N ASN A 389 -7.74 35.17 -10.55
CA ASN A 389 -6.83 34.70 -9.52
C ASN A 389 -6.81 33.16 -9.46
N PHE A 390 -7.97 32.51 -9.45
CA PHE A 390 -8.09 31.06 -9.45
C PHE A 390 -7.39 30.43 -10.65
N LEU A 391 -7.71 30.90 -11.87
CA LEU A 391 -7.14 30.37 -13.11
C LEU A 391 -5.61 30.54 -13.16
N LYS A 392 -5.08 31.65 -12.63
CA LYS A 392 -3.65 31.87 -12.56
C LYS A 392 -2.97 30.81 -11.69
N VAL A 393 -3.45 30.63 -10.46
CA VAL A 393 -2.86 29.70 -9.50
C VAL A 393 -3.02 28.25 -9.97
N LEU A 394 -4.16 27.90 -10.57
CA LEU A 394 -4.41 26.58 -11.13
C LEU A 394 -3.47 26.27 -12.31
N ASN A 395 -3.22 27.24 -13.18
CA ASN A 395 -2.26 27.08 -14.27
C ASN A 395 -0.81 26.97 -13.77
N ASP A 396 -0.46 27.70 -12.72
CA ASP A 396 0.86 27.56 -12.07
C ASP A 396 1.02 26.14 -11.50
N PHE A 397 -0.03 25.58 -10.89
CA PHE A 397 -0.06 24.19 -10.41
C PHE A 397 0.10 23.16 -11.54
N LYS A 398 -0.66 23.29 -12.64
CA LYS A 398 -0.57 22.38 -13.80
C LYS A 398 0.81 22.36 -14.46
N LYS A 399 1.60 23.42 -14.32
CA LYS A 399 2.95 23.54 -14.92
C LYS A 399 4.07 23.00 -14.03
N MET A 400 3.78 22.60 -12.78
CA MET A 400 4.79 22.05 -11.89
C MET A 400 5.18 20.63 -12.34
N GLN A 401 6.48 20.30 -12.31
CA GLN A 401 6.92 18.93 -12.65
C GLN A 401 6.48 17.89 -11.61
N ASN A 402 6.26 18.29 -10.36
CA ASN A 402 5.75 17.40 -9.32
C ASN A 402 4.81 18.17 -8.37
N PRO A 403 3.54 18.34 -8.77
CA PRO A 403 2.55 19.14 -8.03
C PRO A 403 2.13 18.53 -6.70
N PHE A 404 2.47 17.26 -6.43
CA PHE A 404 2.16 16.54 -5.18
C PHE A 404 3.39 16.27 -4.31
N ASN A 405 4.53 16.92 -4.57
CA ASN A 405 5.70 16.81 -3.70
C ASN A 405 5.44 17.40 -2.30
N THR A 406 6.25 17.00 -1.31
CA THR A 406 6.17 17.48 0.08
C THR A 406 6.89 18.81 0.31
N GLU A 407 7.41 19.44 -0.76
CA GLU A 407 8.15 20.69 -0.69
C GLU A 407 7.26 21.84 -0.20
N PRO A 408 7.83 22.85 0.50
CA PRO A 408 7.07 23.97 1.03
C PRO A 408 6.26 24.73 -0.03
N GLU A 409 6.79 24.88 -1.24
CA GLU A 409 6.14 25.59 -2.35
C GLU A 409 4.92 24.83 -2.88
N GLY A 410 5.05 23.52 -3.11
CA GLY A 410 3.92 22.64 -3.49
C GLY A 410 2.81 22.64 -2.42
N ARG A 411 3.18 22.63 -1.13
CA ARG A 411 2.21 22.73 -0.03
C ARG A 411 1.53 24.10 0.07
N LYS A 412 2.21 25.19 -0.27
CA LYS A 412 1.60 26.54 -0.26
C LYS A 412 0.56 26.67 -1.38
N ILE A 413 0.91 26.26 -2.60
CA ILE A 413 0.00 26.36 -3.75
C ILE A 413 -1.23 25.48 -3.57
N ARG A 414 -1.08 24.23 -3.10
CA ARG A 414 -2.23 23.33 -2.82
C ARG A 414 -3.16 23.90 -1.75
N ARG A 415 -2.62 24.46 -0.65
CA ARG A 415 -3.44 25.10 0.39
C ARG A 415 -4.18 26.33 -0.14
N PHE A 416 -3.53 27.12 -0.98
CA PHE A 416 -4.16 28.31 -1.57
C PHE A 416 -5.27 27.92 -2.55
N ILE A 417 -5.04 26.93 -3.43
CA ILE A 417 -6.07 26.38 -4.32
C ILE A 417 -7.21 25.77 -3.50
N THR A 418 -6.92 25.05 -2.42
CA THR A 418 -7.95 24.45 -1.56
C THR A 418 -8.89 25.50 -0.98
N LYS A 419 -8.34 26.62 -0.50
CA LYS A 419 -9.14 27.74 -0.01
C LYS A 419 -10.06 28.29 -1.10
N LEU A 420 -9.51 28.61 -2.28
CA LEU A 420 -10.29 29.12 -3.40
C LEU A 420 -11.35 28.10 -3.87
N TYR A 421 -11.01 26.81 -3.90
CA TYR A 421 -11.92 25.75 -4.30
C TYR A 421 -13.10 25.64 -3.34
N LEU A 422 -12.87 25.69 -2.01
CA LEU A 422 -13.96 25.66 -1.03
C LEU A 422 -14.83 26.91 -1.09
N ASP A 423 -14.24 28.09 -1.32
CA ASP A 423 -15.00 29.32 -1.53
C ASP A 423 -15.92 29.22 -2.76
N LEU A 424 -15.41 28.66 -3.87
CA LEU A 424 -16.20 28.37 -5.07
C LEU A 424 -17.28 27.32 -4.81
N TYR A 425 -16.94 26.24 -4.12
CA TYR A 425 -17.86 25.14 -3.79
C TYR A 425 -19.06 25.63 -2.97
N LYS A 426 -18.83 26.50 -1.98
CA LYS A 426 -19.90 27.15 -1.19
C LYS A 426 -20.89 27.90 -2.06
N GLN A 427 -20.40 28.70 -3.02
CA GLN A 427 -21.25 29.49 -3.93
C GLN A 427 -22.05 28.59 -4.88
N VAL A 428 -21.39 27.57 -5.44
CA VAL A 428 -22.03 26.58 -6.31
C VAL A 428 -23.13 25.82 -5.56
N LEU A 429 -22.85 25.35 -4.34
CA LEU A 429 -23.82 24.61 -3.54
C LEU A 429 -25.02 25.48 -3.16
N LEU A 430 -24.79 26.71 -2.68
CA LEU A 430 -25.87 27.64 -2.34
C LEU A 430 -26.77 27.91 -3.55
N ARG A 431 -26.18 28.13 -4.73
CA ARG A 431 -26.94 28.33 -5.97
C ARG A 431 -27.68 27.08 -6.42
N SER A 432 -27.11 25.89 -6.23
CA SER A 432 -27.74 24.62 -6.56
C SER A 432 -29.07 24.35 -5.84
N HIS A 433 -29.30 25.00 -4.69
CA HIS A 433 -30.57 24.89 -3.97
C HIS A 433 -31.69 25.72 -4.61
N ASN A 434 -31.34 26.81 -5.29
CA ASN A 434 -32.30 27.76 -5.84
C ASN A 434 -32.59 27.53 -7.33
N GLU A 435 -31.76 26.76 -8.04
CA GLU A 435 -31.82 26.61 -9.49
C GLU A 435 -32.20 25.18 -9.90
N SER A 436 -33.24 25.04 -10.73
CA SER A 436 -33.80 23.73 -11.10
C SER A 436 -32.95 22.95 -12.11
N THR A 437 -32.05 23.62 -12.82
CA THR A 437 -31.23 23.02 -13.87
C THR A 437 -29.75 23.30 -13.62
N MET A 438 -28.99 22.22 -13.47
CA MET A 438 -27.56 22.27 -13.17
C MET A 438 -26.75 21.75 -14.37
N PRO A 439 -25.77 22.53 -14.88
CA PRO A 439 -24.84 22.07 -15.91
C PRO A 439 -24.10 20.80 -15.49
N ALA A 440 -23.72 19.96 -16.45
CA ALA A 440 -23.06 18.70 -16.17
C ALA A 440 -21.71 18.87 -15.41
N PRO A 441 -20.84 19.85 -15.75
CA PRO A 441 -19.63 20.13 -14.97
C PRO A 441 -19.90 20.47 -13.50
N VAL A 442 -20.97 21.22 -13.23
CA VAL A 442 -21.36 21.61 -11.87
C VAL A 442 -21.80 20.40 -11.03
N ARG A 443 -22.53 19.48 -11.65
CA ARG A 443 -22.93 18.21 -11.01
C ARG A 443 -21.71 17.37 -10.64
N LEU A 444 -20.75 17.26 -11.56
CA LEU A 444 -19.51 16.53 -11.28
C LEU A 444 -18.65 17.20 -10.22
N MET A 445 -18.65 18.54 -10.15
CA MET A 445 -17.94 19.28 -9.11
C MET A 445 -18.48 18.92 -7.72
N LEU A 446 -19.81 18.96 -7.55
CA LEU A 446 -20.47 18.66 -6.27
C LEU A 446 -20.37 17.20 -5.84
N ASN A 447 -20.27 16.28 -6.80
CA ASN A 447 -20.21 14.84 -6.50
C ASN A 447 -18.78 14.30 -6.32
N PHE A 448 -17.83 14.81 -7.11
CA PHE A 448 -16.52 14.14 -7.28
C PHE A 448 -15.32 15.08 -7.24
N GLY A 449 -15.51 16.39 -7.02
CA GLY A 449 -14.40 17.32 -7.04
C GLY A 449 -13.89 17.68 -8.45
N PHE A 450 -14.70 17.45 -9.49
CA PHE A 450 -14.37 17.87 -10.85
C PHE A 450 -14.31 19.41 -10.96
N LEU A 451 -13.40 19.92 -11.79
CA LEU A 451 -13.28 21.37 -12.00
C LEU A 451 -12.92 21.74 -13.44
N ASP A 452 -11.98 21.02 -14.04
CA ASP A 452 -11.39 21.38 -15.33
C ASP A 452 -11.17 20.11 -16.16
N GLU A 453 -11.69 20.11 -17.38
CA GLU A 453 -11.62 18.96 -18.29
C GLU A 453 -10.17 18.60 -18.69
N THR A 454 -9.21 19.53 -18.61
CA THR A 454 -7.82 19.22 -18.95
C THR A 454 -7.05 18.54 -17.82
N MET A 455 -7.67 18.32 -16.65
CA MET A 455 -7.06 17.67 -15.50
C MET A 455 -7.39 16.18 -15.40
N LEU A 456 -8.21 15.67 -16.31
CA LEU A 456 -8.66 14.29 -16.42
C LEU A 456 -8.60 13.82 -17.87
N GLU A 457 -8.59 12.51 -18.06
CA GLU A 457 -8.76 11.91 -19.39
C GLU A 457 -10.24 11.97 -19.80
N GLN A 458 -10.52 12.07 -21.10
CA GLN A 458 -11.89 12.19 -21.63
C GLN A 458 -12.77 11.02 -21.18
N GLU A 459 -12.21 9.81 -21.16
CA GLU A 459 -12.87 8.59 -20.72
C GLU A 459 -13.26 8.65 -19.24
N GLN A 460 -12.45 9.30 -18.40
CA GLN A 460 -12.75 9.49 -16.97
C GLN A 460 -13.92 10.46 -16.79
N ILE A 461 -14.01 11.51 -17.61
CA ILE A 461 -15.12 12.47 -17.57
C ILE A 461 -16.44 11.80 -17.96
N GLU A 462 -16.40 10.95 -19.00
CA GLU A 462 -17.57 10.17 -19.43
C GLU A 462 -18.04 9.18 -18.36
N GLU A 463 -17.11 8.47 -17.71
CA GLU A 463 -17.44 7.56 -16.61
C GLU A 463 -18.06 8.32 -15.42
N LEU A 464 -17.48 9.46 -15.03
CA LEU A 464 -18.03 10.30 -13.96
C LEU A 464 -19.43 10.84 -14.31
N HIS A 465 -19.66 11.22 -15.57
CA HIS A 465 -20.99 11.61 -16.04
C HIS A 465 -22.00 10.47 -15.85
N GLU A 466 -21.67 9.27 -16.30
CA GLU A 466 -22.54 8.11 -16.14
C GLU A 466 -22.83 7.80 -14.68
N ILE A 467 -21.81 7.80 -13.82
CA ILE A 467 -21.98 7.57 -12.38
C ILE A 467 -22.90 8.64 -11.77
N SER A 468 -22.74 9.92 -12.16
CA SER A 468 -23.58 11.02 -11.68
C SER A 468 -25.06 10.89 -12.07
N MET A 469 -25.36 10.09 -13.10
CA MET A 469 -26.71 9.85 -13.61
C MET A 469 -27.34 8.57 -13.04
N ARG A 470 -26.56 7.72 -12.34
CA ARG A 470 -27.09 6.54 -11.66
C ARG A 470 -27.88 6.98 -10.43
N SER A 471 -29.03 6.37 -10.20
CA SER A 471 -29.77 6.52 -8.95
C SER A 471 -29.06 5.74 -7.85
N ALA A 472 -29.06 6.27 -6.62
CA ALA A 472 -28.44 5.61 -5.48
C ALA A 472 -28.98 4.17 -5.34
N GLU A 473 -28.08 3.19 -5.35
CA GLU A 473 -28.43 1.79 -5.12
C GLU A 473 -29.08 1.65 -3.75
N THR A 474 -30.24 1.00 -3.69
CA THR A 474 -31.02 0.85 -2.46
C THR A 474 -30.32 -0.12 -1.51
N SER A 475 -29.34 0.38 -0.76
CA SER A 475 -28.74 -0.30 0.37
C SER A 475 -29.66 -0.15 1.59
N GLY A 476 -29.64 -1.12 2.52
CA GLY A 476 -30.39 -1.03 3.78
C GLY A 476 -29.93 0.10 4.71
N LEU A 477 -28.88 0.84 4.33
CA LEU A 477 -28.33 2.00 5.02
C LEU A 477 -28.43 3.25 4.11
N PRO A 478 -28.73 4.43 4.67
CA PRO A 478 -28.72 5.66 3.91
C PRO A 478 -27.27 6.06 3.58
N ILE A 479 -26.91 6.01 2.29
CA ILE A 479 -25.63 6.51 1.77
C ILE A 479 -25.93 7.84 1.09
N TYR A 480 -25.19 8.88 1.47
CA TYR A 480 -25.35 10.23 0.93
C TYR A 480 -24.08 10.65 0.22
N HIS A 481 -24.23 11.33 -0.92
CA HIS A 481 -23.17 12.18 -1.45
C HIS A 481 -22.97 13.39 -0.54
N GLU A 482 -21.78 13.97 -0.59
CA GLU A 482 -21.38 15.11 0.24
C GLU A 482 -22.38 16.28 0.14
N HIS A 483 -22.77 16.67 -1.08
CA HIS A 483 -23.75 17.74 -1.30
C HIS A 483 -25.16 17.39 -0.76
N GLU A 484 -25.55 16.11 -0.74
CA GLU A 484 -26.83 15.65 -0.19
C GLU A 484 -26.83 15.73 1.34
N PHE A 485 -25.71 15.36 1.97
CA PHE A 485 -25.53 15.53 3.40
C PHE A 485 -25.55 17.01 3.80
N LEU A 486 -24.80 17.86 3.09
CA LEU A 486 -24.80 19.31 3.32
C LEU A 486 -26.20 19.93 3.12
N LYS A 487 -26.97 19.43 2.15
CA LYS A 487 -28.38 19.81 1.97
C LYS A 487 -29.24 19.43 3.17
N ARG A 488 -29.00 18.28 3.81
CA ARG A 488 -29.73 17.89 5.04
C ARG A 488 -29.39 18.80 6.22
N VAL A 489 -28.14 19.28 6.31
CA VAL A 489 -27.73 20.30 7.30
C VAL A 489 -28.41 21.64 7.01
N TYR A 490 -28.44 22.06 5.75
CA TYR A 490 -29.15 23.26 5.29
C TYR A 490 -30.66 23.18 5.58
N ASP A 491 -31.31 22.06 5.27
CA ASP A 491 -32.73 21.82 5.53
C ASP A 491 -33.08 21.70 7.04
N GLY A 492 -32.08 21.73 7.93
CA GLY A 492 -32.25 21.52 9.38
C GLY A 492 -32.63 20.08 9.77
N LYS A 493 -32.45 19.12 8.87
CA LYS A 493 -32.71 17.68 9.12
C LYS A 493 -31.59 17.02 9.91
N GLU A 494 -30.38 17.57 9.84
CA GLU A 494 -29.20 17.15 10.58
C GLU A 494 -28.50 18.37 11.18
N ASN A 495 -27.84 18.21 12.33
CA ASN A 495 -26.99 19.25 12.89
C ASN A 495 -25.57 19.17 12.28
N PRO A 496 -24.82 20.28 12.26
CA PRO A 496 -23.40 20.23 11.90
C PRO A 496 -22.64 19.25 12.80
N SER A 497 -21.62 18.64 12.21
CA SER A 497 -20.80 17.62 12.86
C SER A 497 -19.99 18.20 14.01
N ILE A 498 -19.66 17.34 14.99
CA ILE A 498 -18.72 17.72 16.04
C ILE A 498 -17.31 17.90 15.47
N THR A 499 -16.56 18.86 16.01
CA THR A 499 -15.16 19.06 15.62
C THR A 499 -14.25 17.98 16.19
N GLU A 500 -12.98 17.94 15.76
CA GLU A 500 -11.95 17.02 16.30
C GLU A 500 -11.77 17.12 17.82
N MET A 501 -12.08 18.29 18.40
CA MET A 501 -12.02 18.54 19.85
C MET A 501 -13.33 18.21 20.56
N GLY A 502 -14.30 17.61 19.86
CA GLY A 502 -15.61 17.25 20.40
C GLY A 502 -16.56 18.43 20.62
N LEU A 503 -16.30 19.59 20.00
CA LEU A 503 -17.14 20.78 20.15
C LEU A 503 -18.34 20.70 19.20
N THR A 504 -19.53 20.97 19.72
CA THR A 504 -20.76 21.14 18.92
C THR A 504 -20.80 22.53 18.29
N TYR A 505 -21.62 22.70 17.25
CA TYR A 505 -21.85 24.01 16.61
C TYR A 505 -22.22 25.12 17.62
N GLU A 506 -23.08 24.82 18.59
CA GLU A 506 -23.46 25.78 19.64
C GLU A 506 -22.32 26.10 20.61
N ALA A 507 -21.42 25.15 20.85
CA ALA A 507 -20.22 25.40 21.66
C ALA A 507 -19.24 26.29 20.89
N HIS A 508 -19.08 26.05 19.59
CA HIS A 508 -18.25 26.87 18.70
C HIS A 508 -18.77 28.32 18.62
N LEU A 509 -20.08 28.53 18.41
CA LEU A 509 -20.66 29.87 18.39
C LEU A 509 -20.42 30.62 19.72
N ARG A 510 -20.55 29.93 20.86
CA ARG A 510 -20.27 30.53 22.19
C ARG A 510 -18.80 30.89 22.39
N GLU A 511 -17.86 30.16 21.79
CA GLU A 511 -16.44 30.53 21.80
C GLU A 511 -16.16 31.74 20.90
N GLU A 512 -16.72 31.76 19.69
CA GLU A 512 -16.59 32.91 18.79
C GLU A 512 -17.21 34.18 19.38
N GLU A 513 -18.34 34.08 20.07
CA GLU A 513 -18.98 35.19 20.77
C GLU A 513 -18.15 35.73 21.94
N LYS A 514 -17.40 34.88 22.66
CA LYS A 514 -16.45 35.32 23.70
C LYS A 514 -15.29 36.13 23.13
N HIS A 515 -14.92 35.88 21.87
CA HIS A 515 -13.83 36.56 21.17
C HIS A 515 -14.29 37.76 20.31
N LYS A 516 -15.59 37.90 20.03
CA LYS A 516 -16.17 39.07 19.34
C LYS A 516 -16.39 40.24 20.31
N LYS A 517 -15.98 41.46 19.93
CA LYS A 517 -16.31 42.69 20.67
C LYS A 517 -17.84 42.88 20.67
N LYS A 518 -18.44 43.10 21.85
CA LYS A 518 -19.87 43.37 22.05
C LYS A 518 -20.34 44.50 21.11
N GLY A 519 -21.20 44.18 20.14
CA GLY A 519 -21.72 45.20 19.24
C GLY A 519 -22.74 44.79 18.17
N GLN A 520 -22.96 43.51 17.89
CA GLN A 520 -23.97 43.10 16.90
C GLN A 520 -24.61 41.76 17.29
N THR A 521 -25.70 41.81 18.03
CA THR A 521 -26.63 40.68 18.20
C THR A 521 -27.93 41.02 17.47
N GLY A 522 -27.87 40.99 16.14
CA GLY A 522 -29.08 40.86 15.32
C GLY A 522 -29.49 39.38 15.30
N LYS A 523 -30.76 39.08 15.54
CA LYS A 523 -31.29 37.73 15.27
C LYS A 523 -31.16 37.47 13.76
N SER A 524 -30.27 36.58 13.37
CA SER A 524 -30.20 36.09 11.99
C SER A 524 -31.52 35.41 11.63
N GLY A 525 -31.99 35.60 10.39
CA GLY A 525 -33.17 34.90 9.89
C GLY A 525 -32.97 33.38 9.87
N ALA A 526 -34.05 32.60 9.80
CA ALA A 526 -33.97 31.14 9.75
C ALA A 526 -33.15 30.63 8.53
N ASP A 527 -33.25 31.33 7.40
CA ASP A 527 -32.48 31.03 6.19
C ASP A 527 -30.98 31.33 6.38
N GLU A 528 -30.67 32.43 7.07
CA GLU A 528 -29.29 32.84 7.37
C GLU A 528 -28.64 31.87 8.36
N GLU A 529 -29.38 31.38 9.36
CA GLU A 529 -28.92 30.35 10.28
C GLU A 529 -28.63 29.02 9.55
N SER A 530 -29.50 28.63 8.61
CA SER A 530 -29.35 27.42 7.80
C SER A 530 -28.13 27.48 6.89
N ILE A 531 -27.92 28.63 6.24
CA ILE A 531 -26.70 28.93 5.46
C ILE A 531 -25.47 28.84 6.37
N ASN A 532 -25.49 29.49 7.54
CA ASN A 532 -24.35 29.52 8.45
C ASN A 532 -23.96 28.13 8.96
N LYS A 533 -24.93 27.25 9.25
CA LYS A 533 -24.69 25.84 9.62
C LYS A 533 -24.01 25.06 8.50
N MET A 534 -24.49 25.21 7.27
CA MET A 534 -23.87 24.57 6.09
C MET A 534 -22.45 25.09 5.83
N MET A 535 -22.23 26.40 5.92
CA MET A 535 -20.90 27.00 5.74
C MET A 535 -19.91 26.52 6.81
N TYR A 536 -20.37 26.43 8.06
CA TYR A 536 -19.58 25.88 9.16
C TYR A 536 -19.14 24.44 8.89
N GLU A 537 -20.06 23.59 8.39
CA GLU A 537 -19.77 22.20 8.06
C GLU A 537 -18.70 22.08 6.96
N ILE A 538 -18.74 22.96 5.95
CA ILE A 538 -17.73 23.01 4.89
C ILE A 538 -16.37 23.43 5.44
N ASP A 539 -16.34 24.47 6.29
CA ASP A 539 -15.10 25.04 6.83
C ASP A 539 -14.38 24.12 7.83
N HIS A 540 -15.11 23.24 8.51
CA HIS A 540 -14.55 22.36 9.53
C HIS A 540 -14.50 20.91 9.06
N ARG A 541 -15.67 20.28 8.86
CA ARG A 541 -15.70 18.84 8.56
C ARG A 541 -15.19 18.55 7.16
N LEU A 542 -15.68 19.25 6.13
CA LEU A 542 -15.31 18.92 4.75
C LEU A 542 -13.82 19.17 4.51
N LEU A 543 -13.28 20.30 4.99
CA LEU A 543 -11.85 20.60 4.93
C LEU A 543 -10.99 19.51 5.62
N ASN A 544 -11.38 19.06 6.81
CA ASN A 544 -10.66 17.99 7.50
C ASN A 544 -10.79 16.65 6.77
N THR A 545 -11.97 16.35 6.21
CA THR A 545 -12.23 15.11 5.45
C THR A 545 -11.35 15.05 4.20
N ILE A 546 -11.22 16.15 3.45
CA ILE A 546 -10.30 16.25 2.30
C ILE A 546 -8.88 15.88 2.73
N THR A 547 -8.46 16.35 3.90
CA THR A 547 -7.13 16.07 4.43
C THR A 547 -6.95 14.61 4.82
N VAL A 548 -7.91 14.02 5.54
CA VAL A 548 -7.85 12.61 6.01
C VAL A 548 -7.96 11.62 4.85
N CYS A 549 -8.88 11.84 3.91
CA CYS A 549 -9.13 10.93 2.79
C CYS A 549 -8.03 10.98 1.71
N SER A 550 -7.18 12.02 1.70
CA SER A 550 -6.07 12.14 0.76
C SER A 550 -4.84 11.26 1.07
N GLY A 551 -4.86 10.51 2.17
CA GLY A 551 -3.75 9.64 2.59
C GLY A 551 -2.54 10.36 3.20
N SER A 552 -2.38 11.66 2.97
CA SER A 552 -1.38 12.51 3.63
C SER A 552 -1.79 13.97 3.68
N THR A 553 -1.72 14.57 4.88
CA THR A 553 -1.97 16.00 5.10
C THR A 553 -1.05 16.88 4.25
N ALA A 554 0.13 16.37 3.88
CA ALA A 554 1.08 17.08 3.06
C ALA A 554 0.65 17.15 1.59
N THR A 555 -0.10 16.17 1.07
CA THR A 555 -0.48 16.06 -0.36
C THR A 555 -1.97 16.29 -0.61
N ALA A 556 -2.74 16.63 0.41
CA ALA A 556 -4.17 16.91 0.32
C ALA A 556 -4.50 17.93 -0.78
N PHE A 557 -5.49 17.57 -1.62
CA PHE A 557 -5.94 18.38 -2.74
C PHE A 557 -7.41 18.03 -3.06
N PRO A 558 -8.32 19.02 -3.15
CA PRO A 558 -9.76 18.76 -3.29
C PRO A 558 -10.23 18.60 -4.74
N ILE A 559 -9.41 18.95 -5.73
CA ILE A 559 -9.76 18.86 -7.14
C ILE A 559 -9.30 17.51 -7.68
N LEU A 560 -10.22 16.78 -8.28
CA LEU A 560 -9.94 15.49 -8.91
C LEU A 560 -9.00 15.69 -10.10
N SER A 561 -7.89 14.94 -10.14
CA SER A 561 -6.88 15.06 -11.18
C SER A 561 -6.15 13.75 -11.44
N SER A 562 -5.76 13.52 -12.70
CA SER A 562 -4.89 12.44 -13.15
C SER A 562 -3.43 12.88 -13.38
N LEU A 563 -3.08 14.12 -13.01
CA LEU A 563 -1.76 14.75 -13.19
C LEU A 563 -0.65 14.17 -12.31
#